data_AF-A0A0B3SML8-F1
#
_entry.id   AF-A0A0B3SML8-F1
#
_cell.length_a   1.000
_cell.length_b   1.000
_cell.length_c   1.000
_cell.angle_alpha   90.00
_cell.angle_beta   90.00
_cell.angle_gamma   90.00
#
_symmetry.space_group_name_H-M   'P 1'
#
loop_
_entity.id
_entity.type
_entity.pdbx_description
1 polymer ?
#
loop_
_entity_poly.entity_id
_entity_poly.type
_entity_poly.pdbx_seq_one_letter_code
_entity_poly.pdbx_strand_id
1 'polypeptide(L)'
;MTADHAMQIGLINQVFDDETFWDDTLAYANEVAQRGSYALAALKGSFNARHQGVAGLSRVTHDLLLAPYFRSDEAREMGQAFAEKRAPDTRKFGH
;
A
#
# COMPACT_ATOMS: atom_id res chain seq x y z
N MET A 1 9.10 -24.15 -22.11
CA MET A 1 9.50 -22.74 -21.90
C MET A 1 10.66 -22.74 -20.92
N THR A 2 11.79 -22.11 -21.24
CA THR A 2 12.95 -22.02 -20.33
C THR A 2 12.79 -20.83 -19.38
N ALA A 3 13.52 -20.83 -18.24
CA ALA A 3 13.53 -19.72 -17.31
C ALA A 3 14.00 -18.41 -17.98
N ASP A 4 15.05 -18.47 -18.81
CA ASP A 4 15.54 -17.32 -19.57
C ASP A 4 14.49 -16.73 -20.50
N HIS A 5 13.76 -17.58 -21.24
CA HIS A 5 12.70 -17.11 -22.12
C HIS A 5 11.55 -16.48 -21.32
N ALA A 6 11.19 -17.05 -20.17
CA ALA A 6 10.17 -16.48 -19.28
C ALA A 6 10.60 -15.11 -18.71
N MET A 7 11.88 -14.93 -18.39
CA MET A 7 12.44 -13.64 -17.94
C MET A 7 12.42 -12.61 -19.07
N GLN A 8 12.82 -13.00 -20.28
CA GLN A 8 12.83 -12.12 -21.46
C GLN A 8 11.45 -11.56 -21.81
N ILE A 9 10.37 -12.35 -21.63
CA ILE A 9 9.00 -11.88 -21.88
C ILE A 9 8.36 -11.17 -20.67
N GLY A 10 9.08 -11.05 -19.55
CA GLY A 10 8.60 -10.39 -18.33
C GLY A 10 7.64 -11.20 -17.47
N LEU A 11 7.60 -12.54 -17.64
CA LEU A 11 6.76 -13.43 -16.82
C LEU A 11 7.36 -13.68 -15.44
N ILE A 12 8.69 -13.70 -15.33
CA ILE A 12 9.43 -13.81 -14.07
C ILE A 12 10.40 -12.63 -13.92
N ASN A 13 10.69 -12.24 -12.69
CA ASN A 13 11.53 -11.08 -12.39
C ASN A 13 13.02 -11.38 -12.38
N GLN A 14 13.41 -12.60 -12.03
CA GLN A 14 14.79 -13.01 -11.80
C GLN A 14 14.93 -14.54 -11.94
N VAL A 15 16.10 -15.01 -12.38
CA VAL A 15 16.50 -16.42 -12.39
C VAL A 15 17.66 -16.60 -11.40
N PHE A 16 17.63 -17.70 -10.64
CA PHE A 16 18.67 -18.10 -9.69
C PHE A 16 19.12 -19.53 -9.98
N ASP A 17 20.32 -19.89 -9.53
CA ASP A 17 20.86 -21.24 -9.69
C ASP A 17 20.14 -22.23 -8.76
N ASP A 18 19.95 -23.46 -9.22
CA ASP A 18 19.22 -24.48 -8.46
C ASP A 18 19.87 -24.80 -7.10
N GLU A 19 21.20 -24.72 -7.03
CA GLU A 19 21.97 -25.00 -5.80
C GLU A 19 21.80 -23.94 -4.72
N THR A 20 21.59 -22.67 -5.10
CA THR A 20 21.50 -21.52 -4.18
C THR A 20 20.10 -20.90 -4.10
N PHE A 21 19.13 -21.45 -4.84
CA PHE A 21 17.80 -20.88 -5.05
C PHE A 21 17.13 -20.34 -3.79
N TRP A 22 17.15 -21.12 -2.71
CA TRP A 22 16.49 -20.75 -1.46
C TRP A 22 17.19 -19.60 -0.74
N ASP A 23 18.52 -19.61 -0.71
CA ASP A 23 19.31 -18.57 -0.06
C ASP A 23 19.15 -17.25 -0.80
N ASP A 24 19.23 -17.27 -2.14
CA ASP A 24 19.06 -16.09 -2.99
C ASP A 24 17.63 -15.53 -2.91
N THR A 25 16.62 -16.41 -2.92
CA THR A 25 15.21 -15.99 -2.80
C THR A 25 14.93 -15.36 -1.43
N LEU A 26 15.49 -15.93 -0.37
CA LEU A 26 15.34 -15.38 0.99
C LEU A 26 16.08 -14.05 1.14
N ALA A 27 17.29 -13.94 0.58
CA ALA A 27 18.04 -12.69 0.56
C ALA A 27 17.25 -11.58 -0.17
N TYR A 28 16.67 -11.89 -1.32
CA TYR A 28 15.81 -10.97 -2.07
C TYR A 28 14.56 -10.56 -1.27
N ALA A 29 13.87 -11.52 -0.64
CA ALA A 29 12.71 -11.22 0.20
C ALA A 29 13.08 -10.32 1.39
N ASN A 30 14.23 -10.55 2.01
CA ASN A 30 14.74 -9.73 3.11
C ASN A 30 15.10 -8.31 2.66
N GLU A 31 15.66 -8.13 1.46
CA GLU A 31 15.91 -6.79 0.91
C GLU A 31 14.60 -5.99 0.75
N VAL A 32 13.54 -6.64 0.26
CA VAL A 32 12.21 -6.01 0.18
C VAL A 32 11.68 -5.71 1.57
N ALA A 33 11.83 -6.63 2.53
CA ALA A 33 11.34 -6.49 3.90
C ALA A 33 12.03 -5.36 4.70
N GLN A 34 13.22 -4.91 4.28
CA GLN A 34 13.90 -3.75 4.89
C GLN A 34 13.21 -2.41 4.57
N ARG A 35 12.24 -2.38 3.66
CA ARG A 35 11.49 -1.18 3.27
C ARG A 35 10.28 -0.98 4.19
N GLY A 36 9.74 0.23 4.22
CA GLY A 36 8.58 0.55 5.08
C GLY A 36 7.35 -0.28 4.73
N SER A 37 6.84 -1.08 5.67
CA SER A 37 5.71 -1.99 5.46
C SER A 37 4.45 -1.29 4.93
N TYR A 38 4.14 -0.11 5.46
CA TYR A 38 3.03 0.71 4.99
C TYR A 38 3.24 1.24 3.56
N ALA A 39 4.46 1.66 3.22
CA ALA A 39 4.80 2.13 1.86
C ALA A 39 4.70 0.98 0.84
N LEU A 40 5.17 -0.22 1.20
CA LEU A 40 5.02 -1.43 0.37
C LEU A 40 3.55 -1.79 0.15
N ALA A 41 2.74 -1.75 1.21
CA ALA A 41 1.30 -1.99 1.12
C ALA A 41 0.62 -0.94 0.21
N ALA A 42 1.03 0.32 0.32
CA ALA A 42 0.50 1.40 -0.49
C ALA A 42 0.80 1.21 -1.98
N LEU A 43 2.07 0.95 -2.33
CA LEU A 43 2.50 0.70 -3.71
C LEU A 43 1.78 -0.51 -4.32
N LYS A 44 1.67 -1.61 -3.57
CA LYS A 44 0.92 -2.80 -4.01
C LYS A 44 -0.57 -2.47 -4.26
N GLY A 45 -1.18 -1.68 -3.37
CA GLY A 45 -2.53 -1.18 -3.53
C GLY A 45 -2.69 -0.37 -4.82
N SER A 46 -1.81 0.59 -5.07
CA SER A 46 -1.83 1.43 -6.27
C SER A 46 -1.67 0.62 -7.56
N PHE A 47 -0.79 -0.39 -7.59
CA PHE A 47 -0.64 -1.27 -8.76
C PHE A 47 -1.85 -2.15 -9.00
N ASN A 48 -2.56 -2.57 -7.96
CA ASN A 48 -3.80 -3.33 -8.09
C ASN A 48 -4.97 -2.46 -8.54
N ALA A 49 -5.05 -1.22 -8.05
CA ALA A 49 -6.12 -0.28 -8.37
C ALA A 49 -6.22 0.00 -9.88
N ARG A 50 -5.09 0.09 -10.58
CA ARG A 50 -5.07 0.34 -12.04
C ARG A 50 -5.81 -0.72 -12.85
N HIS A 51 -5.89 -1.96 -12.34
CA HIS A 51 -6.45 -3.10 -13.07
C HIS A 51 -7.81 -3.56 -12.54
N GLN A 52 -8.18 -3.17 -11.32
CA GLN A 52 -9.40 -3.61 -10.64
C GLN A 52 -10.51 -2.53 -10.61
N GLY A 53 -10.27 -1.38 -11.25
CA GLY A 53 -11.22 -0.28 -11.33
C GLY A 53 -11.67 0.20 -9.95
N VAL A 54 -12.97 0.41 -9.79
CA VAL A 54 -13.57 0.98 -8.55
C VAL A 54 -13.29 0.12 -7.31
N ALA A 55 -13.28 -1.20 -7.45
CA ALA A 55 -13.03 -2.11 -6.31
C ALA A 55 -11.58 -1.97 -5.80
N GLY A 56 -10.62 -1.85 -6.73
CA GLY A 56 -9.22 -1.61 -6.38
C GLY A 56 -9.00 -0.24 -5.77
N LEU A 57 -9.66 0.80 -6.30
CA LEU A 57 -9.61 2.14 -5.73
C LEU A 57 -10.22 2.19 -4.31
N SER A 58 -11.33 1.49 -4.07
CA SER A 58 -11.98 1.39 -2.75
C SER A 58 -11.04 0.78 -1.70
N ARG A 59 -10.27 -0.25 -2.07
CA ARG A 59 -9.28 -0.85 -1.18
C ARG A 59 -8.14 0.11 -0.85
N VAL A 60 -7.65 0.87 -1.83
CA VAL A 60 -6.62 1.90 -1.60
C VAL A 60 -7.13 2.97 -0.64
N THR A 61 -8.33 3.51 -0.86
CA THR A 61 -8.87 4.57 0.01
C THR A 61 -9.14 4.05 1.42
N HIS A 62 -9.74 2.87 1.56
CA HIS A 62 -10.07 2.30 2.86
C HIS A 62 -8.83 1.82 3.64
N ASP A 63 -7.97 1.02 3.03
CA ASP A 63 -6.86 0.39 3.74
C ASP A 63 -5.71 1.38 4.01
N LEU A 64 -5.54 2.38 3.15
CA LEU A 64 -4.42 3.32 3.26
C LEU A 64 -4.82 4.67 3.82
N LEU A 65 -5.96 5.25 3.46
CA LEU A 65 -6.28 6.65 3.81
C LEU A 65 -7.20 6.75 5.03
N LEU A 66 -8.16 5.83 5.18
CA LEU A 66 -9.20 5.95 6.19
C LEU A 66 -8.66 5.84 7.62
N ALA A 67 -7.86 4.82 7.92
CA ALA A 67 -7.34 4.62 9.27
C ALA A 67 -6.40 5.75 9.73
N PRO A 68 -5.48 6.27 8.90
CA PRO A 68 -4.73 7.49 9.24
C PRO A 68 -5.61 8.71 9.44
N TYR A 69 -6.62 8.94 8.58
CA TYR A 69 -7.53 10.06 8.71
C TYR A 69 -8.30 10.02 10.04
N PHE A 70 -8.88 8.87 10.42
CA PHE A 70 -9.61 8.74 11.68
C PHE A 70 -8.76 8.89 12.95
N ARG A 71 -7.42 8.82 12.83
CA ARG A 71 -6.51 9.11 13.94
C ARG A 71 -6.15 10.59 14.04
N SER A 72 -6.51 11.41 13.06
CA SER A 72 -6.24 12.85 13.04
C SER A 72 -7.10 13.61 14.04
N ASP A 73 -6.62 14.78 14.46
CA ASP A 73 -7.40 15.70 15.27
C ASP A 73 -8.56 16.33 14.48
N GLU A 74 -8.44 16.43 13.15
CA GLU A 74 -9.52 16.88 12.27
C GLU A 74 -10.71 15.93 12.36
N ALA A 75 -10.49 14.62 12.17
CA ALA A 75 -11.56 13.63 12.27
C ALA A 75 -12.23 13.62 13.65
N ARG A 76 -11.45 13.87 14.72
CA ARG A 76 -11.98 13.99 16.09
C ARG A 76 -12.87 15.22 16.24
N GLU A 77 -12.43 16.39 15.77
CA GLU A 77 -13.20 17.64 15.83
C GLU A 77 -14.49 17.54 15.00
N MET A 78 -14.44 16.97 13.80
CA MET A 78 -15.63 16.75 12.97
C MET A 78 -16.64 15.85 13.68
N GLY A 79 -16.19 14.76 14.29
CA GLY A 79 -17.05 13.86 15.06
C GLY A 79 -17.68 14.51 16.29
N GLN A 80 -16.90 15.29 17.05
CA GLN A 80 -17.38 16.01 18.22
C GLN A 80 -18.38 17.10 17.86
N ALA A 81 -18.08 17.92 16.85
CA ALA A 81 -18.96 18.98 16.39
C ALA A 81 -20.33 18.44 15.92
N PHE A 82 -20.32 17.30 15.21
CA PHE A 82 -21.55 16.62 14.80
C PHE A 82 -22.38 16.14 16.01
N ALA A 83 -21.74 15.49 16.99
CA ALA A 83 -22.41 15.01 18.20
C ALA A 83 -23.00 16.16 19.04
N GLU A 84 -22.29 17.29 19.12
CA GLU A 84 -22.68 18.49 19.85
C GLU A 84 -23.60 19.42 19.05
N LYS A 85 -23.90 19.09 17.78
CA LYS A 85 -24.72 19.90 16.86
C LYS A 85 -24.21 21.35 16.72
N ARG A 86 -22.90 21.53 16.74
CA ARG A 86 -22.24 22.82 16.52
C ARG A 86 -21.46 22.81 15.21
N ALA A 87 -21.07 23.99 14.75
CA ALA A 87 -20.11 24.09 13.65
C ALA A 87 -18.72 23.59 14.11
N PRO A 88 -17.96 22.88 13.24
CA PRO A 88 -16.59 22.48 13.54
C PRO A 88 -15.62 23.68 13.49
N ASP A 89 -14.58 23.65 14.32
CA ASP A 89 -13.48 24.61 14.32
C ASP A 89 -12.36 24.16 13.37
N THR A 90 -12.41 24.61 12.12
CA THR A 90 -11.46 24.22 11.06
C THR A 90 -10.15 25.00 11.07
N ARG A 91 -10.03 26.06 11.88
CA ARG A 91 -8.88 26.99 11.85
C ARG A 91 -7.54 26.32 12.17
N LYS A 92 -7.58 25.12 12.75
CA LYS A 92 -6.41 24.35 13.18
C LYS A 92 -5.90 23.34 12.14
N PHE A 93 -6.67 23.03 11.10
CA PHE A 93 -6.40 21.90 10.21
C PHE A 93 -5.85 22.26 8.82
N GLY A 94 -5.76 23.55 8.48
CA GLY A 94 -5.14 24.01 7.22
C GLY A 94 -6.05 23.79 6.00
N HIS A 95 -6.67 24.90 5.59
CA HIS A 95 -7.45 25.20 4.36
C HIS A 95 -8.27 24.10 3.69
#